data_AF-A0AAU7BII0-F1
#
_entry.id   AF-A0AAU7BII0-F1
#
_cell.length_a   1.000
_cell.length_b   1.000
_cell.length_c   1.000
_cell.angle_alpha   90.00
_cell.angle_beta   90.00
_cell.angle_gamma   90.00
#
_symmetry.space_group_name_H-M   'P 1'
#
loop_
_entity.id
_entity.type
_entity.pdbx_description
1 polymer ?
#
loop_
_entity_poly.entity_id
_entity_poly.type
_entity_poly.pdbx_seq_one_letter_code
_entity_poly.pdbx_strand_id
1 'polypeptide(L)'
;MADDSSSNKPSGTANLVTHYTQYSDLEKEYDPDVAAGLMKKALERQGLQQSGEGVKAWAAINNAIVTKPVDLAQEVAQGSAKADAVVQGLFSSELAAVDASAGNQSQISSEEMDTDDYDFENCDAEADEEGQEDPRPSLSEIYNMDSEEDAQDEAYDDMLKLIEKP
;
A
#
# COMPACT_ATOMS: atom_id res chain seq x y z
N MET A 1 -35.54 35.14 6.43
CA MET A 1 -34.46 34.98 5.43
C MET A 1 -33.70 33.74 5.85
N ALA A 2 -33.82 32.67 5.06
CA ALA A 2 -33.10 31.43 5.30
C ALA A 2 -31.74 31.56 4.60
N ASP A 3 -30.67 31.62 5.39
CA ASP A 3 -29.32 31.45 4.85
C ASP A 3 -29.12 29.95 4.62
N ASP A 4 -29.33 29.55 3.36
CA ASP A 4 -29.00 28.23 2.83
C ASP A 4 -27.47 28.14 2.67
N SER A 5 -26.77 28.06 3.80
CA SER A 5 -25.36 27.67 3.84
C SER A 5 -25.25 26.15 3.78
N SER A 6 -25.77 25.57 2.71
CA SER A 6 -25.41 24.22 2.27
C SER A 6 -23.96 24.24 1.79
N SER A 7 -23.03 24.39 2.73
CA SER A 7 -21.59 24.29 2.54
C SER A 7 -21.28 22.99 1.80
N ASN A 8 -20.85 23.12 0.54
CA ASN A 8 -20.32 22.08 -0.34
C ASN A 8 -19.54 21.02 0.44
N LYS A 9 -20.18 19.93 0.83
CA LYS A 9 -19.47 18.75 1.33
C LYS A 9 -18.83 18.09 0.11
N PRO A 10 -17.49 17.94 0.05
CA PRO A 10 -16.87 17.15 -1.01
C PRO A 10 -17.47 15.74 -0.97
N SER A 11 -18.10 15.34 -2.07
CA SER A 11 -18.79 14.07 -2.23
C SER A 11 -17.92 13.10 -3.02
N GLY A 12 -17.77 11.87 -2.51
CA GLY A 12 -17.12 10.77 -3.22
C GLY A 12 -15.62 10.96 -3.46
N THR A 13 -15.19 10.85 -4.73
CA THR A 13 -13.78 10.85 -5.16
C THR A 13 -13.06 12.17 -4.93
N ALA A 14 -13.77 13.30 -4.93
CA ALA A 14 -13.20 14.60 -4.59
C ALA A 14 -12.66 14.60 -3.15
N ASN A 15 -13.36 13.93 -2.23
CA ASN A 15 -12.90 13.80 -0.84
C ASN A 15 -11.66 12.90 -0.73
N LEU A 16 -11.61 11.82 -1.51
CA LEU A 16 -10.46 10.91 -1.56
C LEU A 16 -9.20 11.60 -2.09
N VAL A 17 -9.31 12.34 -3.20
CA VAL A 17 -8.17 13.07 -3.77
C VAL A 17 -7.70 14.16 -2.81
N THR A 18 -8.62 14.93 -2.22
CA THR A 18 -8.24 15.97 -1.23
C THR A 18 -7.50 15.39 -0.03
N HIS A 19 -8.00 14.31 0.58
CA HIS A 19 -7.34 13.69 1.72
C HIS A 19 -6.02 13.01 1.35
N TYR A 20 -5.92 12.41 0.16
CA TYR A 20 -4.66 11.87 -0.33
C TYR A 20 -3.62 12.97 -0.58
N THR A 21 -4.01 14.11 -1.15
CA THR A 21 -3.10 15.26 -1.32
C THR A 21 -2.62 15.78 0.02
N GLN A 22 -3.51 15.97 1.00
CA GLN A 22 -3.14 16.38 2.35
C GLN A 22 -2.17 15.39 3.01
N TYR A 23 -2.41 14.09 2.86
CA TYR A 23 -1.50 13.06 3.34
C TYR A 23 -0.13 13.13 2.65
N SER A 24 -0.12 13.26 1.31
CA SER A 24 1.12 13.33 0.53
C SER A 24 1.95 14.57 0.86
N ASP A 25 1.31 15.69 1.20
CA ASP A 25 2.01 16.88 1.65
C ASP A 25 2.58 16.70 3.06
N LEU A 26 1.83 16.06 3.97
CA LEU A 26 2.35 15.66 5.28
C LEU A 26 3.55 14.70 5.17
N GLU A 27 3.52 13.75 4.25
CA GLU A 27 4.63 12.80 4.01
C GLU A 27 5.88 13.48 3.41
N LYS A 28 5.75 14.65 2.78
CA LYS A 28 6.90 15.44 2.31
C LYS A 28 7.50 16.31 3.42
N GLU A 29 6.65 16.79 4.32
CA GLU A 29 7.04 17.69 5.42
C GLU A 29 7.53 16.92 6.66
N TYR A 30 7.02 15.72 6.87
CA TYR A 30 7.28 14.87 8.02
C TYR A 30 7.69 13.46 7.60
N ASP A 31 8.22 12.69 8.54
CA ASP A 31 8.51 11.28 8.33
C ASP A 31 7.22 10.49 7.98
N PRO A 32 7.28 9.46 7.11
CA PRO A 32 6.13 8.64 6.75
C PRO A 32 5.37 8.04 7.95
N ASP A 33 6.05 7.73 9.06
CA ASP A 33 5.39 7.25 10.28
C ASP A 33 4.59 8.35 11.00
N VAL A 34 5.08 9.58 10.97
CA VAL A 34 4.37 10.74 11.53
C VAL A 34 3.14 11.08 10.69
N ALA A 35 3.27 11.08 9.36
CA ALA A 35 2.13 11.30 8.46
C ALA A 35 1.06 10.21 8.62
N ALA A 36 1.48 8.94 8.70
CA ALA A 36 0.59 7.81 8.97
C ALA A 36 -0.09 7.91 10.35
N GLY A 37 0.66 8.32 11.39
CA GLY A 37 0.14 8.53 12.73
C GLY A 37 -0.90 9.64 12.82
N LEU A 38 -0.67 10.77 12.14
CA LEU A 38 -1.61 11.90 12.10
C LEU A 38 -2.91 11.52 11.38
N MET A 39 -2.81 10.85 10.23
CA MET A 39 -3.97 10.38 9.48
C MET A 39 -4.74 9.29 10.24
N LYS A 40 -4.05 8.37 10.91
CA LYS A 40 -4.66 7.40 11.83
C LYS A 40 -5.47 8.11 12.92
N LYS A 41 -4.87 9.09 13.61
CA LYS A 41 -5.57 9.88 14.65
C LYS A 41 -6.79 10.62 14.08
N ALA A 42 -6.69 11.15 12.85
CA ALA A 42 -7.82 11.79 12.18
C ALA A 42 -8.98 10.82 11.90
N LEU A 43 -8.66 9.59 11.47
CA LEU A 43 -9.64 8.51 11.28
C LEU A 43 -10.29 8.06 12.59
N GLU A 44 -9.50 7.92 13.67
CA GLU A 44 -10.00 7.54 14.99
C GLU A 44 -11.01 8.56 15.54
N ARG A 45 -10.78 9.86 15.31
CA ARG A 45 -11.75 10.93 15.67
C ARG A 45 -13.08 10.81 14.92
N GLN A 46 -13.09 10.15 13.77
CA GLN A 46 -14.29 9.84 12.98
C GLN A 46 -14.88 8.46 13.34
N GLY A 47 -14.33 7.78 14.34
CA GLY A 47 -14.77 6.44 14.77
C GLY A 47 -14.21 5.29 13.93
N LEU A 48 -13.24 5.55 13.05
CA LEU A 48 -12.58 4.54 12.22
C LEU A 48 -11.25 4.14 12.86
N GLN A 49 -11.15 2.91 13.34
CA GLN A 49 -9.88 2.36 13.83
C GLN A 49 -9.10 1.76 12.67
N GLN A 50 -7.87 2.22 12.47
CA GLN A 50 -6.92 1.71 11.47
C GLN A 50 -5.52 1.58 12.08
N SER A 51 -4.71 0.67 11.55
CA SER A 51 -3.28 0.59 11.89
C SER A 51 -2.48 1.64 11.11
N GLY A 52 -1.31 2.02 11.61
CA GLY A 52 -0.39 2.89 10.88
C GLY A 52 0.02 2.27 9.54
N GLU A 53 0.32 0.96 9.53
CA GLU A 53 0.54 0.19 8.29
C GLU A 53 -0.66 0.23 7.34
N GLY A 54 -1.89 0.15 7.86
CA GLY A 54 -3.10 0.24 7.05
C GLY A 54 -3.25 1.60 6.37
N VAL A 55 -2.86 2.68 7.05
CA VAL A 55 -2.81 4.03 6.47
C VAL A 55 -1.72 4.15 5.41
N LYS A 56 -0.52 3.62 5.66
CA LYS A 56 0.56 3.59 4.67
C LYS A 56 0.17 2.78 3.42
N ALA A 57 -0.45 1.62 3.59
CA ALA A 57 -0.96 0.80 2.50
C ALA A 57 -2.05 1.52 1.69
N TRP A 58 -2.99 2.18 2.37
CA TRP A 58 -3.98 3.05 1.73
C TRP A 58 -3.31 4.16 0.90
N ALA A 59 -2.30 4.84 1.46
CA ALA A 59 -1.59 5.90 0.75
C ALA A 59 -0.86 5.37 -0.50
N ALA A 60 -0.19 4.22 -0.40
CA ALA A 60 0.49 3.58 -1.52
C ALA A 60 -0.48 3.18 -2.64
N ILE A 61 -1.65 2.64 -2.30
CA ILE A 61 -2.70 2.29 -3.27
C ILE A 61 -3.21 3.55 -3.98
N ASN A 62 -3.51 4.63 -3.24
CA ASN A 62 -3.98 5.87 -3.85
C ASN A 62 -2.90 6.54 -4.70
N ASN A 63 -1.63 6.48 -4.28
CA ASN A 63 -0.52 6.95 -5.09
C ASN A 63 -0.46 6.20 -6.43
N ALA A 64 -0.54 4.87 -6.40
CA ALA A 64 -0.55 4.05 -7.61
C ALA A 64 -1.74 4.40 -8.53
N ILE A 65 -2.93 4.62 -7.98
CA ILE A 65 -4.13 5.00 -8.74
C ILE A 65 -4.01 6.40 -9.35
N VAL A 66 -3.39 7.35 -8.64
CA VAL A 66 -3.21 8.72 -9.12
C VAL A 66 -2.09 8.82 -10.17
N THR A 67 -1.03 8.01 -10.03
CA THR A 67 0.15 8.06 -10.91
C THR A 67 0.08 7.13 -12.11
N LYS A 68 -0.71 6.04 -12.02
CA LYS A 68 -0.83 5.04 -13.09
C LYS A 68 -2.31 4.75 -13.40
N PRO A 69 -2.67 4.55 -14.68
CA PRO A 69 -4.00 4.09 -15.01
C PRO A 69 -4.16 2.63 -14.54
N VAL A 70 -4.93 2.43 -13.48
CA VAL A 70 -5.32 1.09 -13.01
C VAL A 70 -6.61 0.69 -13.73
N ASP A 71 -6.53 -0.29 -14.63
CA ASP A 71 -7.69 -0.80 -15.38
C ASP A 71 -8.20 -2.13 -14.78
N LEU A 72 -9.19 -2.01 -13.91
CA LEU A 72 -9.85 -3.18 -13.32
C LEU A 72 -10.61 -4.01 -14.37
N ALA A 73 -11.08 -3.41 -15.46
CA ALA A 73 -11.83 -4.14 -16.49
C ALA A 73 -10.91 -5.07 -17.28
N GLN A 74 -9.67 -4.63 -17.55
CA GLN A 74 -8.64 -5.47 -18.13
C GLN A 74 -8.31 -6.67 -17.23
N GLU A 75 -8.16 -6.46 -15.92
CA GLU A 75 -7.87 -7.57 -14.99
C GLU A 75 -9.02 -8.56 -14.87
N VAL A 76 -10.27 -8.08 -14.85
CA VAL A 76 -11.45 -8.96 -14.90
C VAL A 76 -11.48 -9.77 -16.19
N ALA A 77 -11.18 -9.15 -17.33
CA ALA A 77 -11.14 -9.84 -18.63
C ALA A 77 -10.02 -10.90 -18.71
N GLN A 78 -8.85 -10.63 -18.12
CA GLN A 78 -7.77 -11.61 -18.03
C GLN A 78 -8.12 -12.76 -17.07
N GLY A 79 -8.73 -12.45 -15.93
CA GLY A 79 -9.22 -13.45 -14.97
C GLY A 79 -10.27 -14.36 -15.59
N SER A 80 -11.26 -13.80 -16.30
CA SER A 80 -12.29 -14.58 -16.99
C SER A 80 -11.69 -15.43 -18.10
N ALA A 81 -10.77 -14.90 -18.92
CA ALA A 81 -10.11 -15.66 -19.99
C ALA A 81 -9.30 -16.85 -19.45
N LYS A 82 -8.61 -16.68 -18.31
CA LYS A 82 -7.88 -17.78 -17.64
C LYS A 82 -8.84 -18.83 -17.07
N ALA A 83 -9.94 -18.41 -16.46
CA ALA A 83 -10.98 -19.32 -15.96
C ALA A 83 -11.62 -20.11 -17.11
N ASP A 84 -11.95 -19.45 -18.22
CA ASP A 84 -12.51 -20.08 -19.42
C ASP A 84 -11.54 -21.08 -20.05
N ALA A 85 -10.23 -20.78 -20.05
CA ALA A 85 -9.21 -21.72 -20.53
C ALA A 85 -9.09 -22.97 -19.65
N VAL A 86 -9.19 -22.85 -18.34
CA VAL A 86 -9.21 -24.00 -17.42
C VAL A 86 -10.48 -24.85 -17.65
N VAL A 87 -11.63 -24.19 -17.81
CA VAL A 87 -12.89 -24.86 -18.10
C VAL A 87 -12.83 -25.59 -19.45
N GLN A 88 -12.32 -24.95 -20.50
CA GLN A 88 -12.10 -25.59 -21.81
C GLN A 88 -11.08 -26.74 -21.72
N GLY A 89 -10.03 -26.61 -20.92
CA GLY A 89 -9.04 -27.68 -20.70
C GLY A 89 -9.62 -28.91 -20.01
N LEU A 90 -10.54 -28.71 -19.06
CA LEU A 90 -11.28 -29.79 -18.37
C LEU A 90 -12.24 -30.50 -19.34
N PHE A 91 -13.06 -29.76 -20.11
CA PHE A 91 -13.99 -30.35 -21.06
C PHE A 91 -13.31 -30.95 -22.31
N SER A 92 -12.16 -30.42 -22.72
CA SER A 92 -11.38 -30.98 -23.84
C SER A 92 -10.59 -32.23 -23.42
N SER A 93 -10.16 -32.31 -22.15
CA SER A 93 -9.53 -33.53 -21.60
C SER A 93 -10.55 -34.65 -21.41
N GLU A 94 -11.81 -34.33 -21.10
CA GLU A 94 -12.88 -35.32 -20.94
C GLU A 94 -13.39 -35.88 -22.27
N LEU A 95 -13.35 -35.09 -23.35
CA LEU A 95 -13.67 -35.55 -24.71
C LEU A 95 -12.54 -36.32 -25.40
N ALA A 96 -11.28 -36.12 -25.01
CA ALA A 96 -10.15 -36.89 -25.53
C ALA A 96 -10.10 -38.33 -24.98
N ALA A 97 -10.87 -38.66 -23.94
CA ALA A 97 -10.88 -39.98 -23.32
C ALA A 97 -11.83 -41.00 -23.99
N VAL A 98 -12.65 -40.60 -24.97
CA VAL A 98 -13.70 -41.47 -25.53
C VAL A 98 -13.45 -41.91 -26.99
N ASP A 99 -12.45 -41.37 -27.70
CA ASP A 99 -12.21 -41.73 -29.10
C ASP A 99 -10.74 -42.02 -29.45
N ALA A 100 -10.12 -42.94 -28.69
CA ALA A 100 -8.88 -43.59 -29.09
C ALA A 100 -8.85 -45.07 -28.70
N SER A 101 -9.89 -45.81 -29.10
CA SER A 101 -9.82 -47.27 -29.23
C SER A 101 -9.34 -47.63 -30.64
N ALA A 102 -8.04 -47.47 -30.92
CA ALA A 102 -7.34 -48.22 -31.97
C ALA A 102 -5.82 -48.01 -31.81
N GLY A 103 -5.10 -49.10 -31.60
CA GLY A 103 -3.73 -49.11 -31.11
C GLY A 103 -2.72 -48.33 -31.95
N ASN A 104 -1.74 -47.75 -31.25
CA ASN A 104 -0.35 -48.00 -31.58
C ASN A 104 0.54 -47.63 -30.40
N GLN A 105 1.49 -48.52 -30.14
CA GLN A 105 2.62 -48.29 -29.26
C GLN A 105 3.36 -47.02 -29.70
N SER A 106 3.61 -46.11 -28.77
CA SER A 106 4.79 -45.24 -28.83
C SER A 106 5.20 -44.92 -27.40
N GLN A 107 6.29 -45.58 -27.00
CA GLN A 107 7.18 -45.13 -25.94
C GLN A 107 7.38 -43.62 -26.10
N ILE A 108 6.99 -42.86 -25.09
CA ILE A 108 7.52 -41.51 -24.92
C ILE A 108 8.53 -41.65 -23.80
N SER A 109 9.79 -41.55 -24.22
CA SER A 109 10.99 -41.44 -23.40
C SER A 109 10.77 -40.39 -22.30
N SER A 110 10.89 -40.80 -21.05
CA SER A 110 11.21 -39.88 -19.95
C SER A 110 12.69 -39.55 -20.06
N GLU A 111 13.04 -38.51 -20.80
CA GLU A 111 14.39 -37.93 -20.80
C GLU A 111 14.34 -36.62 -20.01
N GLU A 112 14.75 -36.74 -18.75
CA GLU A 112 15.63 -35.83 -18.00
C GLU A 112 15.66 -34.37 -18.51
N MET A 113 14.85 -33.49 -17.91
CA MET A 113 15.06 -32.04 -18.01
C MET A 113 15.90 -31.60 -16.81
N ASP A 114 17.20 -31.57 -17.04
CA ASP A 114 18.15 -30.52 -16.66
C ASP A 114 17.73 -29.69 -15.43
N THR A 115 17.95 -30.24 -14.24
CA THR A 115 18.02 -29.47 -12.99
C THR A 115 19.44 -28.94 -12.84
N ASP A 116 19.76 -27.87 -13.55
CA ASP A 116 20.96 -27.08 -13.27
C ASP A 116 20.55 -25.62 -13.02
N ASP A 117 20.76 -25.25 -11.75
CA ASP A 117 21.28 -23.95 -11.34
C ASP A 117 20.34 -22.74 -11.43
N TYR A 118 19.27 -22.77 -10.63
CA TYR A 118 18.84 -21.53 -9.97
C TYR A 118 19.70 -21.34 -8.74
N ASP A 119 20.87 -20.76 -8.95
CA ASP A 119 21.60 -20.01 -7.94
C ASP A 119 20.69 -18.85 -7.50
N PHE A 120 19.77 -19.15 -6.59
CA PHE A 120 19.26 -18.17 -5.66
C PHE A 120 20.47 -17.86 -4.78
N GLU A 121 21.39 -17.04 -5.30
CA GLU A 121 22.13 -16.12 -4.48
C GLU A 121 21.03 -15.41 -3.69
N ASN A 122 20.82 -15.94 -2.50
CA ASN A 122 20.27 -15.25 -1.38
C ASN A 122 21.05 -13.94 -1.37
N CYS A 123 20.50 -12.92 -2.02
CA CYS A 123 20.72 -11.54 -1.64
C CYS A 123 20.26 -11.50 -0.19
N ASP A 124 21.18 -11.93 0.66
CA ASP A 124 21.54 -11.29 1.90
C ASP A 124 21.75 -9.81 1.54
N ALA A 125 20.62 -9.13 1.27
CA ALA A 125 20.47 -7.79 1.72
C ALA A 125 20.49 -7.94 3.24
N GLU A 126 21.71 -8.08 3.77
CA GLU A 126 22.11 -7.48 5.02
C GLU A 126 21.40 -6.13 4.99
N ALA A 127 20.29 -6.06 5.71
CA ALA A 127 19.70 -4.81 6.10
C ALA A 127 20.76 -4.20 7.01
N ASP A 128 21.75 -3.60 6.35
CA ASP A 128 22.69 -2.69 6.94
C ASP A 128 21.86 -1.46 7.31
N GLU A 129 21.08 -1.60 8.38
CA GLU A 129 20.67 -0.51 9.25
C GLU A 129 21.93 0.04 9.94
N GLU A 130 22.98 0.36 9.19
CA GLU A 130 24.03 1.25 9.65
C GLU A 130 23.44 2.64 9.64
N GLY A 131 22.85 2.96 10.80
CA GLY A 131 22.78 4.27 11.43
C GLY A 131 23.17 5.44 10.53
N GLN A 132 22.30 5.79 9.59
CA GLN A 132 22.27 7.16 9.11
C GLN A 132 21.80 8.01 10.30
N GLU A 133 22.77 8.47 11.10
CA GLU A 133 22.57 9.58 12.03
C GLU A 133 21.97 10.72 11.22
N ASP A 134 20.66 10.91 11.38
CA ASP A 134 19.96 12.08 10.89
C ASP A 134 20.70 13.30 11.48
N PRO A 135 21.30 14.18 10.66
CA PRO A 135 22.12 15.30 11.15
C PRO A 135 21.29 16.37 11.88
N ARG A 136 19.98 16.17 12.01
CA ARG A 136 19.06 17.08 12.71
C ARG A 136 19.11 16.79 14.22
N PRO A 137 19.19 17.83 15.07
CA PRO A 137 19.12 17.64 16.50
C PRO A 137 17.76 17.04 16.90
N SER A 138 17.75 16.12 17.86
CA SER A 138 16.52 15.50 18.39
C SER A 138 15.64 16.53 19.13
N LEU A 139 14.36 16.21 19.38
CA LEU A 139 13.51 17.13 20.16
C LEU A 139 14.04 17.26 21.60
N SER A 140 14.50 16.16 22.20
CA SER A 140 15.19 16.18 23.49
C SER A 140 16.42 17.11 23.50
N GLU A 141 17.19 17.19 22.42
CA GLU A 141 18.30 18.15 22.29
C GLU A 141 17.83 19.59 22.08
N ILE A 142 16.78 19.82 21.28
CA ILE A 142 16.22 21.14 21.00
C ILE A 142 15.59 21.76 22.26
N TYR A 143 14.83 20.97 23.02
CA TYR A 143 14.15 21.38 24.25
C TYR A 143 15.00 21.14 25.50
N ASN A 144 16.19 20.57 25.35
CA ASN A 144 17.11 20.21 26.44
C ASN A 144 16.39 19.44 27.56
N MET A 145 15.70 18.36 27.16
CA MET A 145 14.95 17.48 28.05
C MET A 145 15.56 16.07 28.05
N ASP A 146 15.51 15.43 29.21
CA ASP A 146 16.08 14.09 29.42
C ASP A 146 15.21 12.97 28.81
N SER A 147 13.95 13.28 28.48
CA SER A 147 12.97 12.37 27.89
C SER A 147 12.48 12.91 26.55
N GLU A 148 12.46 12.06 25.54
CA GLU A 148 11.89 12.39 24.23
C GLU A 148 10.37 12.60 24.32
N GLU A 149 9.68 11.93 25.26
CA GLU A 149 8.25 12.10 25.51
C GLU A 149 7.95 13.51 26.05
N ASP A 150 8.76 13.98 27.02
CA ASP A 150 8.60 15.34 27.58
C ASP A 150 8.91 16.40 26.52
N ALA A 151 9.92 16.16 25.67
CA ALA A 151 10.27 17.05 24.58
C ALA A 151 9.17 17.16 23.50
N GLN A 152 8.45 16.06 23.25
CA GLN A 152 7.30 16.05 22.35
C GLN A 152 6.11 16.83 22.93
N ASP A 153 5.85 16.67 24.23
CA ASP A 153 4.78 17.41 24.92
C ASP A 153 5.05 18.92 24.91
N GLU A 154 6.28 19.35 25.18
CA GLU A 154 6.67 20.77 25.13
C GLU A 154 6.57 21.33 23.71
N ALA A 155 7.01 20.57 22.70
CA ALA A 155 6.88 20.96 21.30
C ALA A 155 5.41 21.14 20.88
N TYR A 156 4.51 20.31 21.40
CA TYR A 156 3.08 20.42 21.14
C TYR A 156 2.46 21.64 21.83
N ASP A 157 2.85 21.93 23.08
CA ASP A 157 2.40 23.13 23.81
C ASP A 157 2.84 24.42 23.10
N ASP A 158 4.09 24.49 22.62
CA ASP A 158 4.59 25.65 21.88
C ASP A 158 3.91 25.84 20.51
N MET A 159 3.62 24.74 19.79
CA MET A 159 2.80 24.81 18.57
C MET A 159 1.39 25.33 18.88
N LEU A 160 0.77 24.90 19.99
CA LEU A 160 -0.54 25.40 20.40
C LEU A 160 -0.49 26.90 20.72
N LYS A 161 0.52 27.36 21.46
CA LYS A 161 0.73 28.79 21.78
C LYS A 161 0.92 29.65 20.52
N LEU A 162 1.52 29.11 19.46
CA LEU A 162 1.68 29.81 18.17
C LEU A 162 0.36 29.92 17.40
N ILE A 163 -0.52 28.93 17.52
CA ILE A 163 -1.85 28.92 16.88
C ILE A 163 -2.85 29.79 17.66
N GLU A 164 -2.71 29.85 18.99
CA GLU A 164 -3.60 30.62 19.88
C GLU A 164 -3.25 32.11 19.98
N LYS A 165 -2.09 32.55 19.49
CA LYS A 165 -1.75 33.97 19.35
C LYS A 165 -2.16 34.50 17.97
N PRO A 166 -3.30 35.21 17.84
CA PRO A 166 -3.63 35.97 16.63
C PRO A 166 -2.70 37.17 16.41
#